data_AF-A0A7X4KQH2-F1
#
_entry.id   AF-A0A7X4KQH2-F1
#
_cell.length_a   1.000
_cell.length_b   1.000
_cell.length_c   1.000
_cell.angle_alpha   90.00
_cell.angle_beta   90.00
_cell.angle_gamma   90.00
#
_symmetry.space_group_name_H-M   'P 1'
#
loop_
_entity.id
_entity.type
_entity.pdbx_description
1 polymer ?
#
loop_
_entity_poly.entity_id
_entity_poly.type
_entity_poly.pdbx_seq_one_letter_code
_entity_poly.pdbx_strand_id
1 'polypeptide(L)' 'MSAISIPPALATVAQGRDHITTSEFARAMCCATQTALKNHCIRGECYGVRPIKRGKLLLWPVAEVAQALSGAA' A
#
# COMPACT_ATOMS: atom_id res chain seq x y z
N MET A 1 15.62 0.10 13.67
CA MET A 1 14.20 -0.30 13.74
C MET A 1 13.39 0.99 13.70
N SER A 2 13.05 1.48 12.51
CA SER A 2 12.29 2.73 12.37
C SER A 2 10.86 2.47 12.83
N ALA A 3 10.40 3.20 13.83
CA ALA A 3 9.03 3.13 14.32
C ALA A 3 8.09 3.61 13.21
N ILE A 4 7.58 2.68 12.42
CA ILE A 4 6.55 2.97 11.41
C ILE A 4 5.28 3.25 12.21
N SER A 5 4.81 4.50 12.18
CA SER A 5 3.47 4.85 12.62
C SER A 5 2.47 4.21 11.67
N ILE A 6 2.17 2.94 11.89
CA ILE A 6 1.15 2.23 11.13
C ILE A 6 -0.20 2.71 11.67
N PRO A 7 -1.03 3.39 10.87
CA PRO A 7 -2.36 3.76 11.32
C PRO A 7 -3.15 2.50 11.72
N PRO A 8 -3.95 2.52 12.80
CA PRO A 8 -4.58 1.32 13.35
C PRO A 8 -5.50 0.60 12.34
N ALA A 9 -6.09 1.36 11.42
CA ALA A 9 -6.87 0.82 10.30
C ALA A 9 -6.01 -0.06 9.37
N LEU A 10 -4.78 0.36 9.06
CA LEU A 10 -3.84 -0.40 8.24
C LEU A 10 -3.28 -1.60 9.01
N ALA A 11 -3.00 -1.47 10.31
CA ALA A 11 -2.54 -2.57 11.15
C ALA A 11 -3.58 -3.70 11.23
N THR A 12 -4.87 -3.34 11.31
CA THR A 12 -5.99 -4.30 11.32
C THR A 12 -6.13 -5.02 9.98
N VAL A 13 -5.91 -4.31 8.87
CA VAL A 13 -5.95 -4.88 7.52
C VAL A 13 -4.74 -5.78 7.25
N ALA A 14 -3.55 -5.38 7.70
CA ALA A 14 -2.33 -6.15 7.52
C ALA A 14 -2.32 -7.45 8.32
N GLN A 15 -2.98 -7.52 9.49
CA GLN A 15 -3.04 -8.70 10.36
C GLN A 15 -1.66 -9.35 10.61
N GLY A 16 -0.60 -8.53 10.72
CA GLY A 16 0.78 -9.02 10.90
C GLY A 16 1.48 -9.49 9.62
N ARG A 17 0.91 -9.26 8.44
CA ARG A 17 1.55 -9.50 7.13
C ARG A 17 2.37 -8.28 6.70
N ASP A 18 3.53 -8.53 6.12
CA ASP A 18 4.40 -7.47 5.56
C ASP A 18 3.82 -6.83 4.29
N HIS A 19 2.88 -7.51 3.62
CA HIS A 19 2.29 -7.08 2.35
C HIS A 19 0.76 -7.22 2.34
N ILE A 20 0.09 -6.26 1.70
CA ILE A 20 -1.37 -6.24 1.49
C ILE A 20 -1.72 -6.35 0.01
N THR A 21 -2.95 -6.75 -0.28
CA THR A 21 -3.46 -6.79 -1.65
C THR A 21 -3.82 -5.39 -2.18
N THR A 22 -4.02 -5.28 -3.49
CA THR A 22 -4.41 -3.99 -4.11
C THR A 22 -5.77 -3.49 -3.59
N SER A 23 -6.70 -4.40 -3.29
CA SER A 23 -8.01 -4.07 -2.72
C SER A 23 -7.89 -3.43 -1.34
N GLU A 24 -7.00 -3.99 -0.52
CA GLU A 24 -6.71 -3.53 0.84
C GLU A 24 -5.97 -2.21 0.82
N PHE A 25 -4.98 -2.07 -0.07
CA PHE A 25 -4.28 -0.81 -0.31
C PHE A 25 -5.26 0.30 -0.72
N ALA A 26 -6.16 0.00 -1.66
CA ALA A 26 -7.16 0.95 -2.14
C ALA A 26 -8.09 1.41 -1.00
N ARG A 27 -8.52 0.48 -0.13
CA ARG A 27 -9.29 0.79 1.07
C ARG A 27 -8.51 1.67 2.05
N ALA A 28 -7.23 1.39 2.28
CA ALA A 28 -6.38 2.18 3.18
C ALA A 28 -6.12 3.60 2.64
N MET A 29 -5.95 3.74 1.33
CA MET A 29 -5.71 5.01 0.64
C MET A 29 -7.01 5.75 0.24
N CYS A 30 -8.18 5.29 0.70
CA CYS A 30 -9.49 5.84 0.34
C CYS A 30 -9.66 6.09 -1.17
N CYS A 31 -9.12 5.19 -2.01
CA CYS A 31 -9.20 5.30 -3.47
C CYS A 31 -9.82 4.04 -4.08
N ALA A 32 -10.24 4.13 -5.35
CA ALA A 32 -10.72 2.96 -6.07
C ALA A 32 -9.55 2.04 -6.46
N THR A 33 -9.76 0.73 -6.43
CA THR A 33 -8.77 -0.27 -6.88
C THR A 33 -8.29 0.02 -8.30
N GLN A 34 -9.20 0.47 -9.17
CA GLN A 34 -8.88 0.82 -10.55
C GLN A 34 -7.97 2.05 -10.64
N THR A 35 -8.10 3.02 -9.73
CA THR A 35 -7.19 4.17 -9.63
C THR A 35 -5.79 3.72 -9.23
N ALA A 36 -5.68 2.84 -8.23
CA ALA A 36 -4.40 2.30 -7.81
C ALA A 36 -3.69 1.53 -8.95
N LEU A 37 -4.43 0.69 -9.67
CA LEU A 37 -3.92 -0.05 -10.82
C LEU A 37 -3.53 0.89 -11.98
N LYS A 38 -4.36 1.89 -12.28
CA LYS A 38 -4.08 2.87 -13.34
C LYS A 38 -2.82 3.67 -13.02
N ASN A 39 -2.67 4.15 -11.79
CA ASN A 39 -1.47 4.87 -11.36
C ASN A 39 -0.22 4.00 -11.49
N HIS A 40 -0.30 2.74 -11.05
CA HIS A 40 0.80 1.79 -11.22
C HIS A 40 1.14 1.54 -12.70
N CYS A 41 0.15 1.38 -13.59
CA CYS A 41 0.43 1.20 -15.01
C CYS A 41 1.10 2.43 -15.67
N ILE A 42 0.72 3.64 -15.26
CA ILE A 42 1.23 4.88 -15.86
C ILE A 42 2.61 5.26 -15.28
N ARG A 43 2.79 5.13 -13.96
CA ARG A 43 3.97 5.63 -13.24
C ARG A 43 4.90 4.55 -12.71
N GLY A 44 4.46 3.29 -12.70
CA GLY A 44 5.16 2.19 -12.02
C GLY A 44 4.96 2.17 -10.49
N GLU A 45 4.36 3.20 -9.93
CA GLU A 45 4.13 3.38 -8.48
C GLU A 45 2.74 3.98 -8.24
N CYS A 46 2.22 3.85 -7.02
CA CYS A 46 1.01 4.56 -6.60
C CYS A 46 1.28 5.28 -5.28
N TYR A 47 1.13 6.61 -5.27
CA TYR A 47 1.39 7.46 -4.11
C TYR A 47 2.79 7.24 -3.49
N GLY A 48 3.80 6.98 -4.32
CA GLY A 48 5.17 6.69 -3.88
C GLY A 48 5.40 5.25 -3.41
N VAL A 49 4.36 4.41 -3.36
CA VAL A 49 4.47 3.00 -3.01
C VAL A 49 4.69 2.15 -4.25
N ARG A 50 5.68 1.25 -4.20
CA ARG A 50 5.97 0.32 -5.30
C ARG A 50 5.39 -1.06 -5.01
N PRO A 51 4.49 -1.58 -5.84
CA PRO A 51 3.97 -2.92 -5.65
C PRO A 51 5.00 -3.97 -6.08
N ILE A 52 5.04 -5.06 -5.34
CA ILE A 52 5.80 -6.26 -5.65
C ILE A 52 4.87 -7.24 -6.33
N LYS A 53 5.23 -7.65 -7.55
CA LYS A 53 4.49 -8.67 -8.28
C LYS A 53 4.85 -10.06 -7.75
N ARG A 54 3.88 -10.74 -7.12
CA ARG A 54 3.98 -12.12 -6.65
C ARG A 54 2.96 -12.96 -7.42
N GLY A 55 3.43 -13.66 -8.46
CA GLY A 55 2.56 -14.44 -9.35
C GLY A 55 1.60 -13.54 -10.12
N LYS A 56 0.29 -13.78 -9.96
CA LYS A 56 -0.79 -12.99 -10.60
C LYS A 56 -1.20 -11.76 -9.78
N LEU A 57 -0.73 -11.63 -8.54
CA LEU A 57 -1.15 -10.56 -7.62
C LEU A 57 -0.08 -9.48 -7.49
N LEU A 58 -0.56 -8.24 -7.37
CA LEU A 58 0.24 -7.09 -6.94
C LEU A 58 0.09 -6.95 -5.42
N LEU A 59 1.22 -7.10 -4.74
CA LEU A 59 1.35 -6.97 -3.30
C LEU A 59 1.95 -5.61 -2.97
N TRP A 60 1.37 -4.92 -2.00
CA TRP A 60 1.78 -3.59 -1.59
C TRP A 60 2.45 -3.67 -0.21
N PRO A 61 3.70 -3.19 -0.06
CA PRO A 61 4.41 -3.25 1.21
C PRO A 61 3.78 -2.31 2.24
N VAL A 62 3.38 -2.85 3.39
CA VAL A 62 2.65 -2.09 4.44
C VAL A 62 3.49 -0.93 4.98
N ALA A 63 4.81 -1.12 5.07
CA ALA A 63 5.74 -0.10 5.54
C ALA A 63 5.72 1.16 4.65
N GLU A 64 5.77 0.99 3.33
CA GLU A 64 5.72 2.11 2.39
C GLU A 64 4.33 2.77 2.38
N VAL A 65 3.25 1.98 2.50
CA VAL A 65 1.88 2.51 2.60
C VAL A 65 1.73 3.37 3.86
N ALA A 66 2.27 2.91 4.99
CA ALA A 66 2.26 3.66 6.24
C ALA A 66 3.09 4.95 6.15
N GLN A 67 4.24 4.93 5.47
CA GLN A 67 5.04 6.13 5.21
C GLN A 67 4.28 7.13 4.33
N ALA A 68 3.67 6.65 3.24
CA ALA A 68 2.88 7.47 2.32
C ALA A 68 1.66 8.11 3.02
N LEU A 69 1.02 7.39 3.94
CA LEU A 69 -0.09 7.92 4.77
C LEU A 69 0.38 8.88 5.86
N SER A 70 1.57 8.66 6.41
CA SER A 70 2.14 9.52 7.47
C SER A 70 2.66 10.86 6.94
N GLY A 71 2.70 11.06 5.63
CA GLY A 71 3.16 12.31 5.02
C GLY A 71 4.65 12.59 5.20
N ALA A 72 5.44 11.59 5.60
CA ALA A 72 6.89 11.69 5.63
C ALA A 72 7.41 11.55 4.19
N ALA A 73 7.39 12.68 3.48
CA ALA A 73 8.07 12.89 2.20
C ALA A 73 9.59 12.96 2.38
#